data_AF-A0A7W0RCS7-F1
#
_entry.id   AF-A0A7W0RCS7-F1
#
_cell.length_a   1.000
_cell.length_b   1.000
_cell.length_c   1.000
_cell.angle_alpha   90.00
_cell.angle_beta   90.00
_cell.angle_gamma   90.00
#
_symmetry.space_group_name_H-M   'P 1'
#
loop_
_entity.id
_entity.type
_entity.pdbx_description
1 polymer ?
#
loop_
_entity_poly.entity_id
_entity_poly.type
_entity_poly.pdbx_seq_one_letter_code
_entity_poly.pdbx_strand_id
1 'polypeptide(L)' 'MTGRTAALLAALALICLLAYLTVRVFVESGFDLLVGVALLVLALFGFGVLGALTEPRE' A
#
# COMPACT_ATOMS: atom_id res chain seq x y z
N MET A 1 7.43 -3.61 21.52
CA MET A 1 7.30 -3.22 20.10
C MET A 1 7.81 -1.79 19.95
N THR A 2 8.83 -1.58 19.13
CA THR A 2 9.42 -0.25 18.91
C THR A 2 8.46 0.62 18.09
N GLY A 3 8.42 1.94 18.35
CA GLY A 3 7.52 2.88 17.66
C GLY A 3 7.60 2.82 16.13
N ARG A 4 8.77 2.47 15.57
CA ARG A 4 8.96 2.21 14.13
C ARG A 4 8.06 1.08 13.60
N THR A 5 7.87 -0.02 14.32
CA THR A 5 7.02 -1.13 13.85
C THR A 5 5.54 -0.74 13.88
N ALA A 6 5.11 0.01 14.90
CA ALA A 6 3.74 0.52 14.97
C ALA A 6 3.43 1.48 13.82
N ALA A 7 4.36 2.39 13.49
CA ALA A 7 4.24 3.29 12.36
C ALA A 7 4.17 2.55 11.01
N LEU A 8 5.03 1.54 10.81
CA LEU A 8 5.02 0.74 9.58
C LEU A 8 3.73 -0.08 9.43
N LEU A 9 3.21 -0.67 10.52
CA LEU A 9 1.92 -1.38 10.49
C LEU A 9 0.75 -0.43 10.20
N ALA A 10 0.75 0.77 10.79
CA ALA A 10 -0.28 1.78 10.51
C ALA A 10 -0.23 2.23 9.03
N ALA A 11 0.96 2.47 8.49
CA ALA A 11 1.15 2.79 7.08
C ALA A 11 0.68 1.64 6.17
N LEU A 12 1.01 0.39 6.51
CA LEU A 12 0.57 -0.79 5.77
C LEU A 12 -0.95 -0.92 5.75
N ALA A 13 -1.61 -0.71 6.90
CA ALA A 13 -3.06 -0.74 7.00
C ALA A 13 -3.72 0.31 6.10
N LEU A 14 -3.15 1.53 6.07
CA LEU A 14 -3.63 2.60 5.19
C LEU A 14 -3.42 2.25 3.71
N ILE A 15 -2.26 1.71 3.33
CA ILE A 15 -1.99 1.25 1.96
C ILE A 15 -2.99 0.18 1.54
N CYS A 16 -3.30 -0.81 2.39
CA CYS A 16 -4.31 -1.83 2.11
C CYS A 16 -5.71 -1.23 1.91
N LEU A 17 -6.10 -0.25 2.74
CA LEU A 17 -7.37 0.43 2.59
C LEU A 17 -7.47 1.16 1.25
N LEU A 18 -6.43 1.94 0.89
CA LEU A 18 -6.40 2.63 -0.39
C LEU A 18 -6.40 1.64 -1.56
N ALA A 19 -5.62 0.55 -1.47
CA ALA A 19 -5.61 -0.48 -2.51
C ALA A 19 -6.99 -1.10 -2.72
N TYR A 20 -7.72 -1.40 -1.65
CA TYR A 20 -9.09 -1.87 -1.75
C TYR A 20 -10.01 -0.85 -2.43
N LEU A 21 -9.92 0.44 -2.05
CA LEU A 21 -10.72 1.50 -2.66
C LEU A 21 -10.37 1.70 -4.15
N THR A 22 -9.09 1.61 -4.53
CA THR A 22 -8.68 1.70 -5.94
C THR A 22 -9.19 0.51 -6.75
N VAL A 23 -9.14 -0.71 -6.20
CA VAL A 23 -9.69 -1.91 -6.86
C VAL A 23 -11.22 -1.81 -6.96
N ARG A 24 -11.90 -1.27 -5.96
CA ARG A 24 -13.34 -0.96 -6.01
C ARG A 24 -13.67 -0.04 -7.18
N VAL A 25 -12.95 1.09 -7.30
CA VAL A 25 -13.13 2.04 -8.40
C VAL A 25 -12.84 1.38 -9.75
N PHE A 26 -11.78 0.56 -9.84
CA PHE A 26 -11.47 -0.21 -11.04
C PHE A 26 -12.63 -1.12 -11.48
N VAL A 27 -13.27 -1.79 -10.53
CA VAL A 27 -14.40 -2.70 -10.83
C VAL A 27 -15.67 -1.91 -11.18
N GLU A 28 -15.94 -0.81 -10.48
CA GLU A 28 -17.19 -0.05 -10.64
C GLU A 28 -17.17 0.89 -11.87
N SER A 29 -16.03 1.52 -12.15
CA SER A 29 -15.88 2.51 -13.23
C SER A 29 -15.01 2.04 -14.40
N GLY A 30 -14.36 0.88 -14.28
CA GLY A 30 -13.44 0.34 -15.28
C GLY A 30 -11.99 0.82 -15.10
N PHE A 31 -11.11 0.38 -16.00
CA PHE A 31 -9.71 0.80 -16.01
C PHE A 31 -9.55 2.14 -16.73
N ASP A 32 -8.97 3.12 -16.05
CA ASP A 32 -8.46 4.34 -16.66
C ASP A 32 -6.98 4.56 -16.32
N LEU A 33 -6.37 5.57 -16.93
CA LEU A 33 -4.96 5.92 -16.69
C LEU A 33 -4.69 6.28 -15.22
N LEU A 34 -5.64 6.90 -14.53
CA LEU A 34 -5.49 7.33 -13.14
C LEU A 34 -5.46 6.13 -12.20
N VAL A 35 -6.37 5.17 -12.39
CA VAL A 35 -6.44 3.90 -11.67
C VAL A 35 -5.17 3.08 -11.93
N GLY A 36 -4.69 3.03 -13.17
CA GLY A 36 -3.43 2.37 -13.52
C GLY A 36 -2.23 2.94 -12.77
N VAL A 37 -2.09 4.27 -12.76
CA VAL A 37 -1.01 4.95 -12.01
C VAL A 37 -1.16 4.75 -10.51
N ALA A 38 -2.39 4.85 -9.97
CA ALA A 38 -2.66 4.66 -8.55
C ALA A 38 -2.30 3.24 -8.08
N LEU A 39 -2.65 2.21 -8.86
CA LEU A 39 -2.29 0.82 -8.57
C LEU A 39 -0.77 0.62 -8.56
N LEU A 40 -0.05 1.24 -9.51
CA LEU A 40 1.41 1.17 -9.56
C LEU A 40 2.05 1.82 -8.33
N VAL A 41 1.59 3.01 -7.96
CA VAL A 41 2.05 3.71 -6.75
C VAL A 41 1.77 2.88 -5.50
N LEU A 42 0.56 2.33 -5.37
CA LEU A 42 0.18 1.45 -4.25
C LEU A 42 1.04 0.19 -4.18
N ALA A 43 1.36 -0.42 -5.32
CA ALA A 43 2.28 -1.56 -5.37
C ALA A 43 3.66 -1.15 -4.86
N LEU A 44 4.24 -0.04 -5.36
CA LEU A 44 5.55 0.44 -4.91
C LEU A 44 5.59 0.70 -3.40
N PHE A 45 4.59 1.40 -2.85
CA PHE A 45 4.49 1.66 -1.42
C PHE A 45 4.26 0.38 -0.62
N GLY A 46 3.38 -0.51 -1.08
CA GLY A 46 3.10 -1.79 -0.41
C GLY A 46 4.35 -2.66 -0.31
N PHE A 47 5.09 -2.81 -1.42
CA PHE A 47 6.37 -3.52 -1.43
C PHE A 47 7.41 -2.84 -0.54
N GLY A 48 7.52 -1.52 -0.57
CA GLY A 48 8.46 -0.77 0.27
C GLY A 48 8.19 -0.95 1.77
N VAL A 49 6.92 -0.90 2.20
CA VAL A 49 6.54 -1.08 3.61
C VAL A 49 6.70 -2.54 4.05
N LEU A 50 6.34 -3.52 3.22
CA LEU A 50 6.58 -4.93 3.51
C LEU A 50 8.07 -5.25 3.61
N GLY A 51 8.90 -4.70 2.72
CA GLY A 51 10.36 -4.79 2.79
C GLY A 51 10.89 -4.22 4.10
N ALA A 52 10.49 -2.99 4.45
CA ALA A 52 10.89 -2.33 5.70
C ALA A 52 10.45 -3.05 6.98
N LEU A 53 9.38 -3.86 6.92
CA LEU A 53 8.92 -4.72 8.02
C LEU A 53 9.70 -6.03 8.11
N THR A 54 10.22 -6.54 6.99
CA THR A 54 10.94 -7.83 6.89
C THR A 54 12.45 -7.64 7.06
N GLU A 55 12.96 -6.43 6.85
CA GLU A 55 14.37 -6.09 7.05
C GLU A 55 14.78 -6.35 8.51
N PRO A 56 15.74 -7.27 8.77
CA PRO A 56 16.34 -7.42 10.08
C PRO A 56 16.99 -6.09 10.45
N ARG A 57 16.66 -5.56 11.63
CA ARG A 57 17.31 -4.35 12.12
C ARG A 57 18.74 -4.70 12.50
N GLU A 58 19.69 -4.24 11.71
CA GLU A 58 21.08 -4.03 12.16
C GLU A 58 21.12 -2.96 13.25
#